data_AF-A0PET8-F1
#
_entry.id   AF-A0PET8-F1
#
_cell.length_a   1.000
_cell.length_b   1.000
_cell.length_c   1.000
_cell.angle_alpha   90.00
_cell.angle_beta   90.00
_cell.angle_gamma   90.00
#
_symmetry.space_group_name_H-M   'P 1'
#
loop_
_entity.id
_entity.type
_entity.pdbx_description
1 polymer ?
#
loop_
_entity_poly.entity_id
_entity_poly.type
_entity_poly.pdbx_seq_one_letter_code
_entity_poly.pdbx_strand_id
1 'polypeptide(L)'
;DVTYGWWVGNSVVTNKSSRFIGSHVAHTGLICFAAGANTLWELARYNPDIPMGHQGMVSIPHLASIGIGFDPTGTVFDGTSIAFIGVFHLICSMVYAGAGLLHSLLFSEDTQNSSGLWADDRPEHRQASRYKLEWDNPDNQTFILGHHLIFFGVACIWFVEWARIHGIYDPAIGAVRQVEYNLNLTNIWNHQFDFLSIDSLEDVMGGHAFLAFVEITGGAFHIATKQTGEYTEFKGKNILSAEAVLSWSLAGIG
;
A
#
# COMPACT_ATOMS: atom_id res chain seq x y z
N ASP A 1 20.74 6.03 -27.29
CA ASP A 1 20.99 5.83 -25.85
C ASP A 1 21.28 7.14 -25.16
N VAL A 2 20.55 7.41 -24.08
CA VAL A 2 20.81 8.54 -23.19
C VAL A 2 21.77 8.05 -22.11
N THR A 3 22.92 8.70 -21.98
CA THR A 3 23.90 8.37 -20.94
C THR A 3 23.63 9.22 -19.70
N TYR A 4 23.28 8.55 -18.59
CA TYR A 4 23.03 9.19 -17.30
C TYR A 4 24.30 9.25 -16.46
N GLY A 5 24.51 10.36 -15.73
CA GLY A 5 25.54 10.45 -14.69
C GLY A 5 25.16 9.60 -13.47
N TRP A 6 26.15 9.19 -12.65
CA TRP A 6 25.92 8.28 -11.52
C TRP A 6 24.92 8.83 -10.48
N TRP A 7 24.82 10.15 -10.34
CA TRP A 7 23.91 10.83 -9.41
C TRP A 7 22.42 10.75 -9.82
N VAL A 8 22.13 10.39 -11.08
CA VAL A 8 20.78 10.08 -11.60
C VAL A 8 20.67 8.60 -11.97
N GLY A 9 21.44 7.74 -11.29
CA GLY A 9 21.55 6.32 -11.61
C GLY A 9 20.21 5.58 -11.62
N ASN A 10 19.24 5.97 -10.80
CA ASN A 10 17.91 5.33 -10.78
C ASN A 10 17.10 5.56 -12.06
N SER A 11 17.42 6.58 -12.86
CA SER A 11 16.72 6.82 -14.13
C SER A 11 16.91 5.68 -15.15
N VAL A 12 17.95 4.86 -15.00
CA VAL A 12 18.25 3.73 -15.91
C VAL A 12 17.24 2.58 -15.82
N VAL A 13 16.45 2.50 -14.75
CA VAL A 13 15.46 1.42 -14.59
C VAL A 13 14.13 1.71 -15.27
N THR A 14 13.91 2.94 -15.77
CA THR A 14 12.63 3.38 -16.35
C THR A 14 12.18 2.52 -17.53
N ASN A 15 13.11 2.07 -18.38
CA ASN A 15 12.82 1.21 -19.53
C ASN A 15 13.10 -0.28 -19.26
N LYS A 16 13.33 -0.66 -18.00
CA LYS A 16 13.70 -2.02 -17.59
C LYS A 16 12.66 -2.54 -16.61
N SER A 17 11.56 -3.05 -17.15
CA SER A 17 10.36 -3.44 -16.38
C SER A 17 10.68 -4.33 -15.16
N SER A 18 11.57 -5.31 -15.29
CA SER A 18 11.94 -6.20 -14.17
C SER A 18 12.78 -5.47 -13.12
N ARG A 19 13.73 -4.61 -13.53
CA ARG A 19 14.51 -3.79 -12.60
C ARG A 19 13.66 -2.74 -11.90
N PHE A 20 12.67 -2.18 -12.60
CA PHE A 20 11.68 -1.27 -12.03
C PHE A 20 10.83 -1.97 -10.97
N ILE A 21 10.36 -3.19 -11.23
CA ILE A 21 9.65 -4.01 -10.23
C ILE A 21 10.58 -4.30 -9.03
N GLY A 22 11.82 -4.73 -9.30
CA GLY A 22 12.79 -5.06 -8.27
C GLY A 22 13.08 -3.91 -7.31
N SER A 23 13.24 -2.68 -7.82
CA SER A 23 13.47 -1.51 -6.98
C SER A 23 12.29 -1.18 -6.07
N HIS A 24 11.06 -1.26 -6.58
CA HIS A 24 9.85 -0.99 -5.80
C HIS A 24 9.61 -2.07 -4.74
N VAL A 25 9.76 -3.35 -5.10
CA VAL A 25 9.60 -4.47 -4.16
C VAL A 25 10.68 -4.44 -3.07
N ALA A 26 11.93 -4.14 -3.42
CA ALA A 26 12.99 -3.98 -2.43
C ALA A 26 12.70 -2.80 -1.47
N HIS A 27 12.20 -1.69 -2.00
CA HIS A 27 11.81 -0.54 -1.19
C HIS A 27 10.62 -0.86 -0.26
N THR A 28 9.61 -1.60 -0.73
CA THR A 28 8.55 -2.15 0.13
C THR A 28 9.12 -3.04 1.24
N GLY A 29 10.16 -3.83 0.94
CA GLY A 29 10.90 -4.59 1.95
C GLY A 29 11.52 -3.71 3.03
N LEU A 30 12.11 -2.57 2.68
CA LEU A 30 12.65 -1.61 3.65
C LEU A 30 11.55 -0.99 4.53
N ILE A 31 10.40 -0.63 3.95
CA ILE A 31 9.25 -0.12 4.71
C ILE A 31 8.75 -1.17 5.71
N CYS A 32 8.60 -2.42 5.26
CA CYS A 32 8.14 -3.53 6.10
C CYS A 32 9.16 -3.85 7.21
N PHE A 33 10.46 -3.80 6.89
CA PHE A 33 11.54 -3.95 7.87
C PHE A 33 11.49 -2.84 8.93
N ALA A 34 11.35 -1.58 8.51
CA ALA A 34 11.26 -0.45 9.43
C ALA A 34 10.04 -0.56 10.35
N ALA A 35 8.88 -0.96 9.83
CA ALA A 35 7.67 -1.18 10.63
C ALA A 35 7.88 -2.28 11.69
N GLY A 36 8.46 -3.43 11.31
CA GLY A 36 8.72 -4.53 12.24
C GLY A 36 9.80 -4.19 13.27
N ALA A 37 10.92 -3.64 12.83
CA ALA A 37 12.04 -3.26 13.68
C ALA A 37 11.65 -2.16 14.68
N ASN A 38 10.94 -1.12 14.23
CA ASN A 38 10.48 -0.05 15.11
C ASN A 38 9.47 -0.57 16.16
N THR A 39 8.56 -1.45 15.77
CA THR A 39 7.59 -2.07 16.69
C THR A 39 8.29 -2.84 17.82
N LEU A 40 9.28 -3.68 17.48
CA LEU A 40 10.04 -4.43 18.49
C LEU A 40 10.95 -3.54 19.33
N TRP A 41 11.53 -2.49 18.73
CA TRP A 41 12.34 -1.51 19.45
C TRP A 41 11.51 -0.71 20.46
N GLU A 42 10.29 -0.29 20.09
CA GLU A 42 9.36 0.35 21.01
C GLU A 42 8.93 -0.60 22.13
N LEU A 43 8.62 -1.87 21.81
CA LEU A 43 8.24 -2.86 22.80
C LEU A 43 9.35 -3.09 23.84
N ALA A 44 10.61 -3.14 23.41
CA ALA A 44 11.75 -3.37 24.29
C ALA A 44 11.98 -2.24 25.32
N ARG A 45 11.49 -1.03 25.04
CA ARG A 45 11.63 0.15 25.92
C ARG A 45 10.31 0.61 26.53
N TYR A 46 9.22 -0.11 26.28
CA TYR A 46 7.90 0.28 26.76
C TYR A 46 7.84 0.26 28.28
N ASN A 47 7.42 1.38 28.87
CA ASN A 47 7.17 1.48 30.30
C ASN A 47 5.67 1.75 30.55
N PRO A 48 4.93 0.80 31.16
CA PRO A 48 3.50 0.99 31.45
C PRO A 48 3.22 2.10 32.49
N ASP A 49 4.21 2.51 33.30
CA ASP A 49 4.05 3.57 34.30
C ASP A 49 4.00 4.98 33.67
N ILE A 50 4.37 5.11 32.39
CA ILE A 50 4.40 6.38 31.65
C ILE A 50 3.31 6.34 30.58
N PRO A 51 2.46 7.37 30.45
CA PRO A 51 1.47 7.39 29.37
C PRO A 51 2.15 7.30 28.00
N MET A 52 1.60 6.50 27.09
CA MET A 52 2.24 6.13 25.82
C MET A 52 2.63 7.35 24.96
N GLY A 53 1.81 8.40 24.96
CA GLY A 53 2.08 9.65 24.25
C GLY A 53 3.32 10.42 24.73
N HIS A 54 3.85 10.11 25.92
CA HIS A 54 5.07 10.73 26.47
C HIS A 54 6.34 9.91 26.23
N GLN A 55 6.25 8.74 25.59
CA GLN A 55 7.39 7.85 25.37
C GLN A 55 8.03 7.98 23.98
N GLY A 56 7.52 8.89 23.14
CA GLY A 56 8.00 9.08 21.76
C GLY A 56 7.82 7.82 20.92
N MET A 57 6.64 7.19 21.03
CA MET A 57 6.26 5.99 20.29
C MET A 57 5.37 6.35 19.11
N VAL A 58 5.45 5.54 18.06
CA VAL A 58 4.63 5.66 16.86
C VAL A 58 3.93 4.33 16.59
N SER A 59 4.64 3.19 16.55
CA SER A 59 4.07 1.91 16.16
C SER A 59 3.07 1.34 17.17
N ILE A 60 3.44 1.26 18.46
CA ILE A 60 2.55 0.73 19.50
C ILE A 60 1.25 1.53 19.62
N PRO A 61 1.26 2.89 19.63
CA PRO A 61 0.01 3.67 19.59
C PRO A 61 -0.90 3.35 18.42
N HIS A 62 -0.34 3.13 17.21
CA HIS A 62 -1.14 2.76 16.04
C HIS A 62 -1.71 1.34 16.15
N LEU A 63 -1.02 0.41 16.80
CA LEU A 63 -1.58 -0.92 17.10
C LEU A 63 -2.68 -0.84 18.17
N ALA A 64 -2.46 -0.02 19.19
CA ALA A 64 -3.43 0.21 20.26
C ALA A 64 -4.74 0.79 19.72
N SER A 65 -4.69 1.75 18.78
CA SER A 65 -5.89 2.36 18.21
C SER A 65 -6.76 1.35 17.46
N ILE A 66 -6.16 0.33 16.84
CA ILE A 66 -6.88 -0.77 16.18
C ILE A 66 -7.15 -1.97 17.12
N GLY A 67 -6.98 -1.80 18.43
CA GLY A 67 -7.31 -2.83 19.43
C GLY A 67 -6.29 -3.97 19.53
N ILE A 68 -5.06 -3.81 19.03
CA ILE A 68 -3.99 -4.81 19.14
C ILE A 68 -3.05 -4.47 20.30
N GLY A 69 -2.69 -5.48 21.08
CA GLY A 69 -1.70 -5.35 22.16
C GLY A 69 -2.30 -4.96 23.52
N PHE A 70 -3.62 -4.95 23.63
CA PHE A 70 -4.34 -4.71 24.88
C PHE A 70 -5.47 -5.72 25.06
N ASP A 71 -5.87 -5.96 26.30
CA ASP A 71 -7.10 -6.69 26.60
C ASP A 71 -8.35 -5.92 26.09
N PRO A 72 -9.53 -6.57 26.03
CA PRO A 72 -10.76 -5.90 25.57
C PRO A 72 -11.13 -4.63 26.35
N THR A 73 -10.70 -4.53 27.62
CA THR A 73 -10.89 -3.33 28.44
C THR A 73 -9.87 -2.23 28.16
N GLY A 74 -8.87 -2.46 27.31
CA GLY A 74 -7.84 -1.47 26.95
C GLY A 74 -6.83 -1.19 28.06
N THR A 75 -6.83 -1.99 29.12
CA THR A 75 -6.15 -1.72 30.39
C THR A 75 -4.90 -2.55 30.61
N VAL A 76 -4.88 -3.79 30.11
CA VAL A 76 -3.75 -4.71 30.30
C VAL A 76 -2.98 -4.83 29.00
N PHE A 77 -1.71 -4.43 29.05
CA PHE A 77 -0.79 -4.56 27.93
C PHE A 77 -0.43 -6.02 27.66
N ASP A 78 -0.65 -6.47 26.42
CA ASP A 78 -0.15 -7.75 25.89
C ASP A 78 1.02 -7.51 24.92
N GLY A 79 2.23 -7.70 25.45
CA GLY A 79 3.44 -7.63 24.64
C GLY A 79 3.55 -8.75 23.58
N THR A 80 2.80 -9.85 23.73
CA THR A 80 2.87 -10.99 22.82
C THR A 80 2.31 -10.66 21.45
N SER A 81 1.11 -10.06 21.40
CA SER A 81 0.48 -9.65 20.14
C SER A 81 1.29 -8.58 19.41
N ILE A 82 1.89 -7.64 20.15
CA ILE A 82 2.79 -6.62 19.57
C ILE A 82 4.06 -7.26 19.02
N ALA A 83 4.68 -8.17 19.78
CA ALA A 83 5.86 -8.91 19.31
C ALA A 83 5.53 -9.72 18.06
N PHE A 84 4.36 -10.37 18.01
CA PHE A 84 3.90 -11.10 16.84
C PHE A 84 3.82 -10.19 15.60
N ILE A 85 3.18 -9.02 15.70
CA ILE A 85 3.10 -8.07 14.59
C ILE A 85 4.50 -7.61 14.15
N GLY A 86 5.38 -7.28 15.10
CA GLY A 86 6.75 -6.87 14.80
C GLY A 86 7.54 -7.95 14.05
N VAL A 87 7.51 -9.18 14.55
CA VAL A 87 8.18 -10.34 13.92
C VAL A 87 7.56 -10.68 12.57
N PHE A 88 6.24 -10.62 12.44
CA PHE A 88 5.54 -10.87 11.18
C PHE A 88 6.02 -9.90 10.09
N HIS A 89 6.11 -8.60 10.38
CA HIS A 89 6.64 -7.60 9.46
C HIS A 89 8.11 -7.87 9.10
N LEU A 90 8.94 -8.29 10.06
CA LEU A 90 10.33 -8.66 9.76
C LEU A 90 10.41 -9.88 8.81
N ILE A 91 9.58 -10.90 8.99
CA ILE A 91 9.52 -12.05 8.10
C ILE A 91 9.09 -11.62 6.69
N CYS A 92 8.02 -10.83 6.58
CA CYS A 92 7.56 -10.28 5.30
C CYS A 92 8.65 -9.44 4.62
N SER A 93 9.41 -8.65 5.38
CA SER A 93 10.52 -7.86 4.85
C SER A 93 11.60 -8.73 4.18
N MET A 94 11.89 -9.92 4.74
CA MET A 94 12.84 -10.86 4.14
C MET A 94 12.32 -11.41 2.81
N VAL A 95 11.02 -11.70 2.72
CA VAL A 95 10.38 -12.16 1.48
C VAL A 95 10.47 -11.08 0.40
N TYR A 96 10.15 -9.83 0.73
CA TYR A 96 10.28 -8.70 -0.20
C TYR A 96 11.74 -8.45 -0.61
N ALA A 97 12.69 -8.52 0.33
CA ALA A 97 14.12 -8.38 0.01
C ALA A 97 14.60 -9.48 -0.95
N GLY A 98 14.21 -10.73 -0.71
CA GLY A 98 14.51 -11.86 -1.60
C GLY A 98 13.95 -11.64 -3.01
N ALA A 99 12.69 -11.22 -3.12
CA ALA A 99 12.07 -10.88 -4.41
C ALA A 99 12.76 -9.70 -5.10
N GLY A 100 13.10 -8.64 -4.37
CA GLY A 100 13.83 -7.48 -4.89
C GLY A 100 15.20 -7.86 -5.46
N LEU A 101 15.94 -8.74 -4.77
CA LEU A 101 17.22 -9.25 -5.25
C LEU A 101 17.06 -10.15 -6.48
N LEU A 102 16.06 -11.02 -6.51
CA LEU A 102 15.75 -11.86 -7.68
C LEU A 102 15.50 -10.99 -8.94
N HIS A 103 14.62 -10.01 -8.82
CA HIS A 103 14.30 -9.08 -9.91
C HIS A 103 15.44 -8.14 -10.29
N SER A 104 16.42 -7.93 -9.42
CA SER A 104 17.54 -7.00 -9.66
C SER A 104 18.82 -7.69 -10.14
N LEU A 105 19.03 -8.95 -9.80
CA LEU A 105 20.29 -9.66 -10.05
C LEU A 105 20.15 -10.93 -10.89
N LEU A 106 19.04 -11.65 -10.76
CA LEU A 106 18.89 -13.00 -11.33
C LEU A 106 17.99 -13.04 -12.55
N PHE A 107 16.89 -12.29 -12.55
CA PHE A 107 16.00 -12.21 -13.72
C PHE A 107 16.54 -11.26 -14.78
N SER A 108 16.12 -11.48 -16.02
CA SER A 108 16.28 -10.55 -17.13
C SER A 108 15.80 -9.16 -16.74
N GLU A 109 16.43 -8.15 -17.31
CA GLU A 109 16.11 -6.75 -16.98
C GLU A 109 14.74 -6.30 -17.48
N ASP A 110 14.21 -6.97 -18.51
CA ASP A 110 12.90 -6.71 -19.11
C ASP A 110 12.06 -8.00 -19.12
N THR A 111 10.83 -7.89 -18.62
CA THR A 111 9.85 -8.98 -18.56
C THR A 111 9.32 -9.39 -19.94
N GLN A 112 9.42 -8.52 -20.96
CA GLN A 112 9.01 -8.83 -22.33
C GLN A 112 10.04 -9.68 -23.07
N ASN A 113 11.32 -9.41 -22.81
CA ASN A 113 12.46 -10.13 -23.35
C ASN A 113 13.05 -11.09 -22.30
N SER A 114 12.18 -11.60 -21.43
CA SER A 114 12.57 -12.50 -20.35
C SER A 114 13.13 -13.77 -20.98
N SER A 115 14.42 -14.03 -20.79
CA SER A 115 15.09 -15.30 -21.12
C SER A 115 15.80 -15.83 -19.87
N GLY A 116 15.56 -17.10 -19.58
CA GLY A 116 15.54 -17.61 -18.23
C GLY A 116 16.88 -17.86 -17.57
N LEU A 117 16.84 -17.84 -16.23
CA LEU A 117 17.89 -18.26 -15.28
C LEU A 117 18.48 -19.68 -15.52
N TRP A 118 17.79 -20.52 -16.32
CA TRP A 118 18.09 -21.93 -16.54
C TRP A 118 18.20 -22.34 -18.03
N ALA A 119 17.85 -21.46 -18.97
CA ALA A 119 17.98 -21.67 -20.42
C ALA A 119 17.71 -20.37 -21.20
N ASP A 120 18.57 -20.06 -22.16
CA ASP A 120 18.56 -18.80 -22.94
C ASP A 120 17.30 -18.59 -23.82
N ASP A 121 16.55 -19.65 -24.13
CA ASP A 121 15.38 -19.59 -25.04
C ASP A 121 14.03 -19.78 -24.33
N ARG A 122 13.98 -19.66 -23.00
CA ARG A 122 12.73 -19.82 -22.24
C ARG A 122 12.47 -18.64 -21.32
N PRO A 123 11.25 -18.08 -21.31
CA PRO A 123 10.93 -17.03 -20.36
C PRO A 123 10.97 -17.56 -18.93
N GLU A 124 11.48 -16.74 -18.01
CA GLU A 124 11.55 -16.99 -16.56
C GLU A 124 10.17 -17.38 -16.02
N HIS A 125 9.12 -16.82 -16.61
CA HIS A 125 7.75 -17.24 -16.37
C HIS A 125 6.90 -17.12 -17.64
N ARG A 126 5.97 -18.06 -17.84
CA ARG A 126 5.06 -18.09 -19.01
C ARG A 126 4.17 -16.84 -19.18
N GLN A 127 4.04 -16.03 -18.12
CA GLN A 127 3.26 -14.79 -18.12
C GLN A 127 4.14 -13.53 -18.02
N ALA A 128 5.48 -13.64 -18.04
CA ALA A 128 6.37 -12.50 -17.86
C ALA A 128 6.04 -11.36 -18.83
N SER A 129 5.80 -11.67 -20.10
CA SER A 129 5.41 -10.70 -21.13
C SER A 129 4.11 -9.94 -20.87
N ARG A 130 3.26 -10.41 -19.94
CA ARG A 130 2.04 -9.69 -19.50
C ARG A 130 2.37 -8.54 -18.55
N TYR A 131 3.51 -8.59 -17.87
CA TYR A 131 3.97 -7.57 -16.92
C TYR A 131 4.87 -6.53 -17.61
N LYS A 132 4.50 -6.14 -18.83
CA LYS A 132 5.17 -5.11 -19.59
C LYS A 132 4.81 -3.72 -19.07
N LEU A 133 5.76 -2.80 -19.17
CA LEU A 133 5.61 -1.42 -18.74
C LEU A 133 5.77 -0.49 -19.95
N GLU A 134 4.64 -0.02 -20.46
CA GLU A 134 4.56 0.84 -21.65
C GLU A 134 4.06 2.22 -21.21
N TRP A 135 4.99 3.13 -20.97
CA TRP A 135 4.69 4.43 -20.36
C TRP A 135 3.74 5.29 -21.19
N ASP A 136 3.84 5.24 -22.51
CA ASP A 136 3.02 6.01 -23.45
C ASP A 136 1.72 5.31 -23.84
N ASN A 137 1.48 4.08 -23.34
CA ASN A 137 0.27 3.32 -23.59
C ASN A 137 -0.73 3.50 -22.43
N PRO A 138 -1.78 4.32 -22.59
CA PRO A 138 -2.74 4.59 -21.53
C PRO A 138 -3.48 3.32 -21.08
N ASP A 139 -3.76 2.38 -21.97
CA ASP A 139 -4.46 1.14 -21.61
C ASP A 139 -3.59 0.22 -20.72
N ASN A 140 -2.26 0.22 -20.92
CA ASN A 140 -1.32 -0.50 -20.05
C ASN A 140 -1.27 0.15 -18.66
N GLN A 141 -1.21 1.48 -18.59
CA GLN A 141 -1.17 2.22 -17.33
C GLN A 141 -2.48 2.08 -16.54
N THR A 142 -3.65 2.20 -17.19
CA THR A 142 -4.95 2.03 -16.51
C THR A 142 -5.17 0.60 -16.04
N PHE A 143 -4.71 -0.40 -16.80
CA PHE A 143 -4.78 -1.79 -16.37
C PHE A 143 -3.99 -2.05 -15.09
N ILE A 144 -2.78 -1.49 -14.98
CA ILE A 144 -1.96 -1.58 -13.76
C ILE A 144 -2.63 -0.83 -12.60
N LEU A 145 -3.08 0.42 -12.84
CA LEU A 145 -3.80 1.23 -11.85
C LEU A 145 -5.02 0.49 -11.30
N GLY A 146 -5.83 -0.11 -12.16
CA GLY A 146 -7.06 -0.78 -11.76
C GLY A 146 -6.83 -1.96 -10.80
N HIS A 147 -5.73 -2.71 -10.98
CA HIS A 147 -5.36 -3.75 -10.02
C HIS A 147 -4.96 -3.18 -8.66
N HIS A 148 -4.21 -2.08 -8.63
CA HIS A 148 -3.82 -1.43 -7.37
C HIS A 148 -5.03 -0.87 -6.62
N LEU A 149 -5.98 -0.26 -7.33
CA LEU A 149 -7.23 0.22 -6.74
C LEU A 149 -8.03 -0.90 -6.07
N ILE A 150 -8.08 -2.10 -6.68
CA ILE A 150 -8.73 -3.26 -6.05
C ILE A 150 -8.02 -3.64 -4.74
N PHE A 151 -6.69 -3.62 -4.69
CA PHE A 151 -5.94 -3.91 -3.46
C PHE A 151 -6.21 -2.87 -2.35
N PHE A 152 -6.31 -1.58 -2.70
CA PHE A 152 -6.69 -0.54 -1.74
C PHE A 152 -8.10 -0.76 -1.20
N GLY A 153 -9.06 -1.08 -2.08
CA GLY A 153 -10.42 -1.35 -1.64
C GLY A 153 -10.54 -2.58 -0.74
N VAL A 154 -9.74 -3.63 -1.00
CA VAL A 154 -9.64 -4.80 -0.10
C VAL A 154 -9.06 -4.42 1.25
N ALA A 155 -8.06 -3.54 1.31
CA ALA A 155 -7.50 -3.05 2.57
C ALA A 155 -8.54 -2.25 3.38
N CYS A 156 -9.35 -1.41 2.72
CA CYS A 156 -10.48 -0.72 3.35
C CYS A 156 -11.50 -1.73 3.94
N ILE A 157 -11.82 -2.80 3.21
CA ILE A 157 -12.70 -3.88 3.73
C ILE A 157 -12.07 -4.53 4.96
N TRP A 158 -10.78 -4.88 4.92
CA TRP A 158 -10.11 -5.47 6.08
C TRP A 158 -10.19 -4.58 7.31
N PHE A 159 -10.04 -3.27 7.15
CA PHE A 159 -10.14 -2.34 8.27
C PHE A 159 -11.57 -2.28 8.86
N VAL A 160 -12.59 -2.16 8.01
CA VAL A 160 -13.99 -2.15 8.44
C VAL A 160 -14.39 -3.45 9.11
N GLU A 161 -14.02 -4.59 8.51
CA GLU A 161 -14.33 -5.92 9.05
C GLU A 161 -13.55 -6.22 10.33
N TRP A 162 -12.32 -5.71 10.44
CA TRP A 162 -11.56 -5.78 11.69
C TRP A 162 -12.29 -5.06 12.82
N ALA A 163 -12.72 -3.82 12.60
CA ALA A 163 -13.46 -3.05 13.59
C ALA A 163 -14.80 -3.69 13.96
N ARG A 164 -15.48 -4.35 13.01
CA ARG A 164 -16.75 -5.05 13.27
C ARG A 164 -16.55 -6.34 14.07
N ILE A 165 -15.56 -7.15 13.73
CA ILE A 165 -15.38 -8.50 14.29
C ILE A 165 -14.55 -8.47 15.58
N HIS A 166 -13.43 -7.76 15.58
CA HIS A 166 -12.48 -7.72 16.69
C HIS A 166 -12.68 -6.49 17.58
N GLY A 167 -13.11 -5.38 16.96
CA GLY A 167 -13.22 -4.09 17.64
C GLY A 167 -11.96 -3.26 17.55
N ILE A 168 -12.13 -1.96 17.75
CA ILE A 168 -11.05 -0.96 17.81
C ILE A 168 -11.22 -0.11 19.07
N TYR A 169 -10.17 0.61 19.46
CA TYR A 169 -10.19 1.42 20.68
C TYR A 169 -11.09 2.65 20.49
N ASP A 170 -12.08 2.79 21.38
CA ASP A 170 -12.93 3.97 21.44
C ASP A 170 -12.51 4.87 22.62
N PRO A 171 -11.96 6.07 22.34
CA PRO A 171 -11.50 6.98 23.39
C PRO A 171 -12.63 7.57 24.24
N ALA A 172 -13.88 7.58 23.78
CA ALA A 172 -15.02 8.12 24.52
C ALA A 172 -15.42 7.20 25.69
N ILE A 173 -15.26 5.88 25.52
CA ILE A 173 -15.53 4.89 26.56
C ILE A 173 -14.27 4.31 27.20
N GLY A 174 -13.10 4.53 26.61
CA GLY A 174 -11.82 4.06 27.11
C GLY A 174 -11.62 2.54 27.00
N ALA A 175 -12.21 1.90 26.00
CA ALA A 175 -12.16 0.45 25.82
C ALA A 175 -12.21 0.06 24.34
N VAL A 176 -11.81 -1.19 24.04
CA VAL A 176 -11.98 -1.76 22.70
C VAL A 176 -13.43 -2.20 22.56
N ARG A 177 -14.09 -1.79 21.48
CA ARG A 177 -15.44 -2.25 21.15
C ARG A 177 -15.60 -2.56 19.68
N GLN A 178 -16.53 -3.45 19.39
CA GLN A 178 -17.00 -3.66 18.03
C GLN A 178 -17.72 -2.41 17.52
N VAL A 179 -17.48 -2.07 16.26
CA VAL A 179 -18.05 -0.90 15.59
C VAL A 179 -18.81 -1.37 14.36
N GLU A 180 -20.11 -1.09 14.34
CA GLU A 180 -20.92 -1.25 13.13
C GLU A 180 -20.84 0.03 12.29
N TYR A 181 -20.57 -0.09 11.00
CA TYR A 181 -20.38 1.06 10.12
C TYR A 181 -21.72 1.77 9.79
N ASN A 182 -21.68 3.09 9.62
CA ASN A 182 -22.84 3.90 9.21
C ASN A 182 -22.79 4.27 7.71
N LEU A 183 -23.62 3.63 6.87
CA LEU A 183 -23.67 3.91 5.42
C LEU A 183 -24.64 5.04 5.03
N ASN A 184 -24.80 6.06 5.88
CA ASN A 184 -25.56 7.24 5.49
C ASN A 184 -24.78 8.09 4.46
N LEU A 185 -25.13 7.94 3.19
CA LEU A 185 -24.46 8.64 2.08
C LEU A 185 -24.52 10.16 2.18
N THR A 186 -25.57 10.73 2.79
CA THR A 186 -25.67 12.17 3.01
C THR A 186 -24.62 12.64 4.02
N ASN A 187 -24.43 11.90 5.11
CA ASN A 187 -23.40 12.22 6.10
C ASN A 187 -22.00 12.10 5.46
N ILE A 188 -21.73 11.00 4.78
CA ILE A 188 -20.45 10.78 4.07
C ILE A 188 -20.16 11.92 3.09
N TRP A 189 -21.15 12.35 2.31
CA TRP A 189 -21.00 13.47 1.39
C TRP A 189 -20.70 14.78 2.12
N ASN A 190 -21.43 15.09 3.20
CA ASN A 190 -21.22 16.33 3.95
C ASN A 190 -19.83 16.36 4.61
N HIS A 191 -19.32 15.19 5.01
CA HIS A 191 -18.00 15.06 5.62
C HIS A 191 -16.82 15.46 4.73
N GLN A 192 -17.01 15.64 3.43
CA GLN A 192 -15.94 16.18 2.56
C GLN A 192 -15.47 17.58 2.99
N PHE A 193 -16.29 18.34 3.72
CA PHE A 193 -15.98 19.70 4.17
C PHE A 193 -15.58 19.81 5.65
N ASP A 194 -15.90 18.80 6.46
CA ASP A 194 -15.67 18.79 7.91
C ASP A 194 -14.99 17.49 8.41
N PHE A 195 -14.27 16.79 7.52
CA PHE A 195 -13.61 15.50 7.81
C PHE A 195 -12.66 15.50 9.01
N LEU A 196 -12.15 16.67 9.42
CA LEU A 196 -11.29 16.81 10.61
C LEU A 196 -12.08 16.79 11.93
N SER A 197 -13.39 17.01 11.89
CA SER A 197 -14.26 17.05 13.07
C SER A 197 -15.13 15.81 13.24
N ILE A 198 -14.90 14.75 12.47
CA ILE A 198 -15.59 13.47 12.65
C ILE A 198 -15.24 12.93 14.05
N ASP A 199 -16.27 12.70 14.87
CA ASP A 199 -16.16 12.26 16.26
C ASP A 199 -16.82 10.89 16.54
N SER A 200 -17.33 10.23 15.50
CA SER A 200 -17.93 8.88 15.57
C SER A 200 -17.10 7.86 14.82
N LEU A 201 -16.82 6.72 15.45
CA LEU A 201 -16.16 5.58 14.81
C LEU A 201 -17.04 4.94 13.74
N GLU A 202 -18.37 4.95 13.93
CA GLU A 202 -19.34 4.43 12.97
C GLU A 202 -19.26 5.19 11.64
N ASP A 203 -19.11 6.51 11.68
CA ASP A 203 -18.96 7.35 10.49
C ASP A 203 -17.58 7.16 9.85
N VAL A 204 -16.51 7.01 10.64
CA VAL A 204 -15.18 6.64 10.10
C VAL A 204 -15.23 5.30 9.37
N MET A 205 -15.84 4.27 9.97
CA MET A 205 -15.99 2.96 9.32
C MET A 205 -16.92 3.03 8.10
N GLY A 206 -17.99 3.82 8.17
CA GLY A 206 -18.91 4.09 7.06
C GLY A 206 -18.22 4.70 5.84
N GLY A 207 -17.36 5.68 6.07
CA GLY A 207 -16.53 6.30 5.05
C GLY A 207 -15.59 5.30 4.37
N HIS A 208 -14.90 4.45 5.14
CA HIS A 208 -14.01 3.41 4.59
C HIS A 208 -14.79 2.32 3.82
N ALA A 209 -15.99 1.95 4.29
CA ALA A 209 -16.85 1.02 3.56
C ALA A 209 -17.31 1.58 2.21
N PHE A 210 -17.65 2.88 2.16
CA PHE A 210 -17.96 3.57 0.91
C PHE A 210 -16.74 3.69 0.00
N LEU A 211 -15.57 4.04 0.55
CA LEU A 211 -14.32 4.14 -0.20
C LEU A 211 -13.95 2.78 -0.83
N ALA A 212 -14.09 1.68 -0.08
CA ALA A 212 -13.85 0.33 -0.60
C ALA A 212 -14.70 0.03 -1.84
N PHE A 213 -15.99 0.41 -1.82
CA PHE A 213 -16.87 0.26 -2.97
C PHE A 213 -16.38 1.08 -4.17
N VAL A 214 -16.01 2.35 -3.95
CA VAL A 214 -15.51 3.23 -5.03
C VAL A 214 -14.20 2.73 -5.61
N GLU A 215 -13.25 2.30 -4.78
CA GLU A 215 -11.94 1.80 -5.22
C GLU A 215 -12.07 0.48 -6.00
N ILE A 216 -12.89 -0.47 -5.53
CA ILE A 216 -13.09 -1.75 -6.23
C ILE A 216 -13.83 -1.55 -7.54
N THR A 217 -14.91 -0.75 -7.55
CA THR A 217 -15.68 -0.51 -8.78
C THR A 217 -14.88 0.33 -9.79
N GLY A 218 -14.15 1.35 -9.33
CA GLY A 218 -13.20 2.11 -10.13
C GLY A 218 -12.07 1.24 -10.67
N GLY A 219 -11.51 0.35 -9.85
CA GLY A 219 -10.48 -0.61 -10.27
C GLY A 219 -10.98 -1.58 -11.33
N ALA A 220 -12.17 -2.15 -11.14
CA ALA A 220 -12.83 -3.00 -12.12
C ALA A 220 -13.12 -2.25 -13.43
N PHE A 221 -13.57 -0.99 -13.34
CA PHE A 221 -13.76 -0.13 -14.50
C PHE A 221 -12.46 0.11 -15.27
N HIS A 222 -11.36 0.45 -14.59
CA HIS A 222 -10.05 0.67 -15.20
C HIS A 222 -9.45 -0.59 -15.85
N ILE A 223 -9.79 -1.78 -15.36
CA ILE A 223 -9.40 -3.06 -15.95
C ILE A 223 -10.27 -3.42 -17.16
N ALA A 224 -11.59 -3.19 -17.06
CA ALA A 224 -12.56 -3.63 -18.06
C ALA A 224 -12.70 -2.68 -19.25
N THR A 225 -12.24 -1.43 -19.11
CA THR A 225 -12.37 -0.39 -20.14
C THR A 225 -11.02 0.01 -20.75
N LYS A 226 -11.11 0.68 -21.89
CA LYS A 226 -9.97 1.24 -22.64
C LYS A 226 -10.29 2.66 -23.04
N GLN A 227 -9.28 3.42 -23.47
CA GLN A 227 -9.50 4.76 -24.01
C GLN A 227 -10.53 4.74 -25.14
N THR A 228 -11.57 5.58 -25.02
CA THR A 228 -12.62 5.67 -26.04
C THR A 228 -12.14 6.52 -27.21
N GLY A 229 -12.13 5.97 -28.42
CA GLY A 229 -11.69 6.66 -29.64
C GLY A 229 -10.17 6.86 -29.73
N GLU A 230 -9.71 7.64 -30.71
CA GLU A 230 -8.27 7.88 -30.90
C GLU A 230 -7.65 8.63 -29.70
N TYR A 231 -6.45 8.20 -29.28
CA TYR A 231 -5.66 8.89 -28.27
C TYR A 231 -4.97 10.10 -28.92
N THR A 232 -5.52 11.29 -28.71
CA THR A 232 -5.04 12.55 -29.29
C THR A 232 -4.23 13.35 -28.27
N GLU A 233 -3.56 14.40 -28.72
CA GLU A 233 -2.81 15.31 -27.82
C GLU A 233 -3.72 15.94 -26.76
N PHE A 234 -4.98 16.24 -27.11
CA PHE A 234 -5.99 16.70 -26.15
C PHE A 234 -6.29 15.68 -25.04
N LYS A 235 -6.14 14.38 -25.33
CA LYS A 235 -6.27 13.31 -24.33
C LYS A 235 -4.96 13.00 -23.60
N GLY A 236 -3.88 13.74 -23.89
CA GLY A 236 -2.58 13.59 -23.22
C GLY A 236 -1.53 12.84 -24.04
N LYS A 237 -1.76 12.55 -25.33
CA LYS A 237 -0.71 12.00 -26.20
C LYS A 237 0.51 12.92 -26.18
N ASN A 238 1.71 12.33 -26.12
CA ASN A 238 3.02 12.99 -25.94
C ASN A 238 3.30 13.56 -24.54
N ILE A 239 2.33 13.54 -23.61
CA ILE A 239 2.51 13.98 -22.22
C ILE A 239 2.67 12.76 -21.29
N LEU A 240 1.94 11.68 -21.59
CA LEU A 240 2.00 10.45 -20.81
C LEU A 240 3.39 9.79 -20.93
N SER A 241 4.17 9.91 -19.85
CA SER A 241 5.53 9.40 -19.72
C SER A 241 5.76 8.90 -18.29
N ALA A 242 6.87 8.18 -18.07
CA ALA A 242 7.27 7.72 -16.74
C ALA A 242 7.35 8.87 -15.72
N GLU A 243 7.91 10.01 -16.13
CA GLU A 243 8.08 11.18 -15.28
C GLU A 243 6.74 11.89 -14.99
N ALA A 244 5.83 11.93 -15.97
CA ALA A 244 4.48 12.48 -15.75
C ALA A 244 3.71 11.64 -14.72
N VAL A 245 3.72 10.30 -14.87
CA VAL A 245 3.08 9.38 -13.92
C VAL A 245 3.68 9.52 -12.53
N LEU A 246 5.02 9.60 -12.43
CA LEU A 246 5.70 9.85 -11.16
C LEU A 246 5.30 11.21 -10.56
N SER A 247 5.23 12.26 -11.36
CA SER A 247 4.92 13.62 -10.91
C SER A 247 3.50 13.74 -10.34
N TRP A 248 2.50 13.12 -10.98
CA TRP A 248 1.14 13.06 -10.45
C TRP A 248 1.08 12.24 -9.16
N SER A 249 1.85 11.15 -9.07
CA SER A 249 1.93 10.34 -7.86
C SER A 249 2.58 11.11 -6.70
N LEU A 250 3.63 11.90 -6.98
CA LEU A 250 4.27 12.78 -6.00
C LEU A 250 3.31 13.87 -5.51
N ALA A 251 2.56 14.49 -6.42
CA ALA A 251 1.54 15.47 -6.07
C ALA A 251 0.34 14.86 -5.33
N GLY A 252 0.06 13.56 -5.52
CA GLY A 252 -0.97 12.85 -4.76
C GLY A 252 -0.55 12.51 -3.33
N ILE A 253 0.75 12.33 -3.09
CA ILE A 253 1.32 12.06 -1.76
C ILE A 253 1.62 13.35 -0.98
N GLY A 254 2.10 14.39 -1.66
CA GLY A 254 2.54 15.65 -1.07
C GLY A 254 1.42 16.63 -0.79
#